data_AF-A0A9R1XPF6-F1
#
_entry.id   AF-A0A9R1XPF6-F1
#
_cell.length_a   1.000
_cell.length_b   1.000
_cell.length_c   1.000
_cell.angle_alpha   90.00
_cell.angle_beta   90.00
_cell.angle_gamma   90.00
#
_symmetry.space_group_name_H-M   'P 1'
#
loop_
_entity.id
_entity.type
_entity.pdbx_description
1 polymer ?
#
loop_
_entity_poly.entity_id
_entity_poly.type
_entity_poly.pdbx_seq_one_letter_code
_entity_poly.pdbx_strand_id
1 'polypeptide(L)'
;MKVFAPAPVGFKKLILETIIAETSVTIPGIKYVIDPGWVKVRSYSPDSGIESLTVLTTSKAQALQRSGRAGREGAGKCFRLYPESRFEGHDDSTMPEIKRGNLSNVILQLSALGVDDILGFDFMEKPDRYAIFFL
;
A
#
# COMPACT_ATOMS: atom_id res chain seq x y z
N MET A 1 -7.01 -17.07 -12.70
CA MET A 1 -5.85 -17.75 -13.32
C MET A 1 -5.36 -17.16 -14.65
N LYS A 2 -6.15 -16.40 -15.44
CA LYS A 2 -5.71 -15.84 -16.74
C LYS A 2 -4.41 -15.03 -16.69
N VAL A 3 -4.17 -14.30 -15.60
CA VAL A 3 -2.95 -13.49 -15.41
C VAL A 3 -1.67 -14.33 -15.26
N PHE A 4 -1.76 -15.63 -15.02
CA PHE A 4 -0.58 -16.52 -14.96
C PHE A 4 -0.35 -17.27 -16.27
N ALA A 5 -1.35 -17.32 -17.16
CA ALA A 5 -1.18 -17.93 -18.47
C ALA A 5 -0.22 -17.10 -19.34
N PRO A 6 0.60 -17.74 -20.20
CA PRO A 6 1.41 -17.04 -21.18
C PRO A 6 0.52 -16.33 -22.21
N ALA A 7 1.04 -15.28 -22.84
CA ALA A 7 0.36 -14.68 -23.99
C ALA A 7 0.44 -15.62 -25.21
N PRO A 8 -0.55 -15.58 -26.11
CA PRO A 8 -0.46 -16.27 -27.40
C PRO A 8 0.80 -15.87 -28.18
N VAL A 9 1.30 -16.77 -29.01
CA VAL A 9 2.47 -16.51 -29.86
C VAL A 9 2.22 -15.28 -30.74
N GLY A 10 3.20 -14.38 -30.80
CA GLY A 10 3.11 -13.11 -31.54
C GLY A 10 2.47 -11.95 -30.77
N PHE A 11 1.94 -12.18 -29.56
CA PHE A 11 1.33 -11.13 -28.74
C PHE A 11 2.15 -10.80 -27.50
N LYS A 12 2.13 -9.52 -27.11
CA LYS A 12 2.66 -9.07 -25.83
C LYS A 12 1.57 -9.10 -24.78
N LYS A 13 1.93 -9.49 -23.56
CA LYS A 13 1.03 -9.45 -22.41
C LYS A 13 1.09 -8.07 -21.76
N LEU A 14 -0.06 -7.41 -21.66
CA LEU A 14 -0.24 -6.22 -20.84
C LEU A 14 -1.13 -6.57 -19.65
N ILE A 15 -0.70 -6.18 -18.46
CA ILE A 15 -1.44 -6.45 -17.23
C ILE A 15 -1.67 -5.12 -16.55
N LEU A 16 -2.93 -4.81 -16.29
CA LEU A 16 -3.35 -3.66 -15.51
C LEU A 16 -3.64 -4.14 -14.10
N GLU A 17 -2.82 -3.73 -13.14
CA GLU A 17 -2.97 -4.14 -11.75
C GLU A 17 -3.06 -2.94 -10.82
N THR A 18 -3.67 -3.19 -9.67
CA THR A 18 -3.60 -2.30 -8.52
C THR A 18 -2.40 -2.70 -7.65
N ILE A 19 -2.30 -2.13 -6.44
CA ILE A 19 -1.27 -2.47 -5.45
C ILE A 19 -1.17 -3.96 -5.07
N ILE A 20 -2.13 -4.81 -5.46
CA ILE A 20 -2.06 -6.27 -5.22
C ILE A 20 -0.79 -6.87 -5.85
N ALA A 21 -0.37 -6.34 -7.00
CA ALA A 21 0.88 -6.71 -7.67
C ALA A 21 2.13 -6.38 -6.84
N GLU A 22 2.05 -5.32 -6.03
CA GLU A 22 3.17 -4.68 -5.36
C GLU A 22 3.75 -5.54 -4.25
N THR A 23 2.91 -6.32 -3.57
CA THR A 23 3.29 -7.18 -2.43
C THR A 23 2.89 -8.64 -2.65
N SER A 24 1.66 -8.91 -3.09
CA SER A 24 1.01 -10.21 -2.87
C SER A 24 1.16 -11.25 -4.00
N VAL A 25 1.53 -10.85 -5.22
CA VAL A 25 1.53 -11.78 -6.37
C VAL A 25 2.79 -11.64 -7.21
N THR A 26 3.37 -12.78 -7.62
CA THR A 26 4.45 -12.84 -8.59
C THR A 26 3.93 -13.38 -9.91
N ILE A 27 3.96 -12.57 -10.96
CA ILE A 27 3.58 -12.98 -12.31
C ILE A 27 4.87 -13.23 -13.09
N PRO A 28 5.04 -14.41 -13.72
CA PRO A 28 6.23 -14.71 -14.49
C PRO A 28 6.30 -13.87 -15.76
N GLY A 29 7.52 -13.61 -16.25
CA GLY A 29 7.76 -12.91 -17.51
C GLY A 29 7.55 -11.38 -17.49
N ILE A 30 7.40 -10.75 -16.33
CA ILE A 30 7.33 -9.28 -16.23
C ILE A 30 8.72 -8.70 -16.48
N LYS A 31 8.87 -7.96 -17.58
CA LYS A 31 10.11 -7.28 -17.97
C LYS A 31 10.00 -5.76 -17.94
N TYR A 32 8.77 -5.23 -17.95
CA TYR A 32 8.51 -3.80 -18.00
C TYR A 32 7.43 -3.45 -16.98
N VAL A 33 7.70 -2.43 -16.18
CA VAL A 33 6.73 -1.82 -15.25
C VAL A 33 6.50 -0.39 -15.69
N ILE A 34 5.24 0.05 -15.70
CA ILE A 34 4.85 1.44 -15.92
C ILE A 34 4.21 1.91 -14.62
N ASP A 35 4.90 2.78 -13.90
CA ASP A 35 4.47 3.28 -12.59
C ASP A 35 3.93 4.72 -12.71
N PRO A 36 2.61 4.93 -12.50
CA PRO A 36 2.04 6.27 -12.54
C PRO A 36 2.31 7.08 -11.27
N GLY A 37 2.82 6.48 -10.18
CA GLY A 37 3.19 7.20 -8.95
C GLY A 37 2.04 7.46 -7.98
N TRP A 38 0.90 6.81 -8.17
CA TRP A 38 -0.29 6.98 -7.32
C TRP A 38 -0.67 5.69 -6.60
N VAL A 39 -1.32 5.85 -5.46
CA VAL A 39 -1.94 4.78 -4.69
C VAL A 39 -3.29 5.26 -4.16
N LYS A 40 -4.27 4.37 -4.15
CA LYS A 40 -5.55 4.63 -3.47
C LYS A 40 -5.47 3.98 -2.08
N VAL A 41 -5.61 4.79 -1.04
CA VAL A 41 -5.56 4.34 0.34
C VAL A 41 -6.89 4.58 1.03
N ARG A 42 -7.20 3.72 1.99
CA ARG A 42 -8.32 3.87 2.91
C ARG A 42 -7.91 4.86 4.00
N SER A 43 -8.76 5.85 4.25
CA SER A 43 -8.55 6.88 5.26
C SER A 43 -9.81 7.00 6.11
N TYR A 44 -9.64 7.09 7.42
CA TYR A 44 -10.72 7.27 8.39
C TYR A 44 -10.66 8.67 8.99
N SER A 45 -11.80 9.36 9.05
CA SER A 45 -11.96 10.62 9.76
C SER A 45 -12.71 10.35 11.08
N PRO A 46 -12.04 10.42 12.24
CA PRO A 46 -12.70 10.19 13.53
C PRO A 46 -13.82 11.19 13.82
N ASP A 47 -13.66 12.46 13.42
CA ASP A 47 -14.66 13.51 13.65
C ASP A 47 -16.02 13.23 13.00
N SER A 48 -16.00 12.63 11.81
CA SER A 48 -17.20 12.37 11.02
C SER A 48 -17.64 10.90 11.06
N GLY A 49 -16.78 10.00 11.57
CA GLY A 49 -16.96 8.56 11.48
C GLY A 49 -16.91 8.01 10.04
N ILE A 50 -16.47 8.81 9.06
CA ILE A 50 -16.50 8.44 7.65
C ILE A 50 -15.19 7.76 7.24
N GLU A 51 -15.33 6.60 6.61
CA GLU A 51 -14.25 5.93 5.91
C GLU A 51 -14.32 6.26 4.41
N SER A 52 -13.19 6.68 3.84
CA SER A 52 -13.10 7.11 2.45
C SER A 52 -11.89 6.51 1.74
N LEU A 53 -11.90 6.54 0.41
CA LEU A 53 -10.79 6.12 -0.43
C LEU A 53 -10.13 7.33 -1.09
N THR A 54 -8.97 7.71 -0.57
CA THR A 54 -8.21 8.88 -1.04
C THR A 54 -7.10 8.45 -1.97
N VAL A 55 -6.89 9.20 -3.05
CA VAL A 55 -5.75 9.00 -3.96
C VAL A 55 -4.60 9.86 -3.45
N LEU A 56 -3.46 9.22 -3.18
CA LEU A 56 -2.23 9.84 -2.73
C LEU A 56 -1.06 9.46 -3.65
N THR A 57 0.05 10.18 -3.51
CA THR A 57 1.33 9.77 -4.10
C THR A 57 1.84 8.51 -3.41
N THR A 58 2.50 7.63 -4.15
CA THR A 58 3.20 6.47 -3.57
C THR A 58 4.40 6.92 -2.75
N SER A 59 4.75 6.18 -1.69
CA SER A 59 6.06 6.37 -1.05
C SER A 59 7.21 5.87 -1.93
N LYS A 60 8.44 6.29 -1.63
CA LYS A 60 9.67 5.79 -2.29
C LYS A 60 9.77 4.27 -2.14
N ALA A 61 9.48 3.74 -0.95
CA ALA A 61 9.44 2.30 -0.70
C ALA A 61 8.46 1.56 -1.65
N GLN A 62 7.24 2.08 -1.82
CA GLN A 62 6.26 1.48 -2.74
C GLN A 62 6.71 1.53 -4.20
N ALA A 63 7.20 2.68 -4.65
CA ALA A 63 7.71 2.84 -6.02
C ALA A 63 8.91 1.90 -6.30
N LEU A 64 9.78 1.68 -5.31
CA LEU A 64 10.88 0.71 -5.40
C LEU A 64 10.35 -0.74 -5.46
N GLN A 65 9.37 -1.10 -4.64
CA GLN A 65 8.72 -2.41 -4.71
C GLN A 65 8.08 -2.68 -6.08
N ARG A 66 7.39 -1.68 -6.66
CA ARG A 66 6.83 -1.76 -8.02
C ARG A 66 7.92 -1.98 -9.05
N SER A 67 9.02 -1.23 -8.96
CA SER A 67 10.17 -1.36 -9.87
C SER A 67 10.79 -2.76 -9.80
N GLY A 68 10.85 -3.35 -8.60
CA GLY A 68 11.36 -4.70 -8.37
C GLY A 68 10.58 -5.81 -9.09
N ARG A 69 9.34 -5.55 -9.51
CA ARG A 69 8.52 -6.53 -10.25
C ARG A 69 9.06 -6.84 -11.64
N ALA A 70 9.74 -5.89 -12.30
CA ALA A 70 10.40 -6.13 -13.58
C ALA A 70 11.71 -6.94 -13.47
N GLY A 71 12.29 -7.03 -12.27
CA GLY A 71 13.64 -7.60 -12.04
C GLY A 71 13.67 -9.04 -11.54
N ARG A 72 12.53 -9.74 -11.45
CA ARG A 72 12.46 -11.04 -10.73
C ARG A 72 13.10 -12.20 -11.50
N GLU A 73 12.96 -12.23 -12.82
CA GLU A 73 13.46 -13.30 -13.69
C GLU A 73 14.60 -12.81 -14.60
N GLY A 74 15.36 -11.82 -14.14
CA GLY A 74 16.45 -11.18 -14.88
C GLY A 74 16.16 -9.72 -15.19
N ALA A 75 17.02 -9.11 -16.01
CA ALA A 75 16.98 -7.68 -16.28
C ALA A 75 15.60 -7.21 -16.79
N GLY A 76 15.13 -6.09 -16.23
CA GLY A 76 13.88 -5.44 -16.59
C GLY A 76 14.00 -3.92 -16.47
N LYS A 77 12.96 -3.20 -16.89
CA LYS A 77 12.91 -1.74 -16.85
C LYS A 77 11.65 -1.26 -16.13
N CYS A 78 11.79 -0.23 -15.33
CA CYS A 78 10.66 0.49 -14.74
C CYS A 78 10.60 1.91 -15.33
N PHE A 79 9.45 2.27 -15.87
CA PHE A 79 9.16 3.59 -16.41
C PHE A 79 8.24 4.32 -15.44
N ARG A 80 8.74 5.37 -14.79
CA ARG A 80 7.94 6.25 -13.93
C ARG A 80 7.33 7.36 -14.78
N LEU A 81 6.02 7.58 -14.66
CA LEU A 81 5.32 8.63 -15.41
C LEU A 81 5.38 10.00 -14.69
N TYR A 82 6.45 10.23 -13.94
CA TYR A 82 6.70 11.44 -13.16
C TYR A 82 8.22 11.72 -13.12
N PRO A 83 8.62 13.00 -13.02
CA PRO A 83 10.03 13.38 -13.01
C PRO A 83 10.71 12.93 -11.71
N GLU A 84 12.03 12.83 -11.75
CA GLU A 84 12.86 12.48 -10.60
C GLU A 84 12.66 13.43 -9.40
N SER A 85 12.49 14.73 -9.65
CA SER A 85 12.18 15.71 -8.59
C SER A 85 10.90 15.37 -7.82
N ARG A 86 9.90 14.77 -8.49
CA ARG A 86 8.67 14.31 -7.83
C ARG A 86 8.92 13.05 -7.01
N PHE A 87 9.72 12.12 -7.53
CA PHE A 87 10.14 10.94 -6.78
C PHE A 87 10.88 11.33 -5.50
N GLU A 88 11.77 12.32 -5.57
CA GLU A 88 12.52 12.78 -4.40
C GLU A 88 11.65 13.45 -3.34
N GLY A 89 10.54 14.08 -3.75
CA GLY A 89 9.55 14.65 -2.86
C GLY A 89 8.52 13.66 -2.31
N HIS A 90 8.55 12.37 -2.70
CA HIS A 90 7.71 11.35 -2.07
C HIS A 90 8.20 11.02 -0.66
N ASP A 91 7.28 10.65 0.22
CA ASP A 91 7.63 10.10 1.54
C ASP A 91 8.48 8.84 1.41
N ASP A 92 9.44 8.63 2.31
CA ASP A 92 10.33 7.46 2.25
C ASP A 92 9.55 6.15 2.40
N SER A 93 8.58 6.12 3.32
CA SER A 93 7.75 4.97 3.64
C SER A 93 6.27 5.35 3.73
N THR A 94 5.40 4.38 3.48
CA THR A 94 3.96 4.58 3.62
C THR A 94 3.63 4.78 5.09
N MET A 95 2.75 5.73 5.39
CA MET A 95 2.23 5.91 6.75
C MET A 95 1.74 4.55 7.31
N PRO A 96 1.84 4.28 8.61
CA PRO A 96 1.29 3.06 9.21
C PRO A 96 -0.25 3.07 9.21
N GLU A 97 -0.85 1.89 9.10
CA GLU A 97 -2.32 1.76 9.13
C GLU A 97 -2.92 2.18 10.48
N ILE A 98 -2.22 1.90 11.58
CA ILE A 98 -2.64 2.27 12.95
C ILE A 98 -2.82 3.78 13.14
N LYS A 99 -2.22 4.62 12.27
CA LYS A 99 -2.34 6.08 12.32
C LYS A 99 -3.44 6.67 11.43
N ARG A 100 -4.11 5.86 10.61
CA ARG A 100 -5.10 6.34 9.61
C ARG A 100 -6.35 5.50 9.47
N GLY A 101 -6.39 4.31 10.07
CA GLY A 101 -7.51 3.38 10.01
C GLY A 101 -8.50 3.59 11.14
N ASN A 102 -9.68 3.01 10.99
CA ASN A 102 -10.60 2.84 12.10
C ASN A 102 -10.05 1.75 13.05
N LEU A 103 -9.92 2.09 14.34
CA LEU A 103 -9.35 1.21 15.35
C LEU A 103 -10.39 0.51 16.23
N SER A 104 -11.70 0.66 15.97
CA SER A 104 -12.78 0.10 16.80
C SER A 104 -12.61 -1.40 16.99
N ASN A 105 -12.33 -2.14 15.89
CA ASN A 105 -12.15 -3.59 15.98
C ASN A 105 -10.91 -3.97 16.79
N VAL A 106 -9.79 -3.27 16.59
CA VAL A 106 -8.54 -3.49 17.34
C VAL A 106 -8.76 -3.26 18.83
N ILE A 107 -9.46 -2.17 19.19
CA ILE A 107 -9.80 -1.84 20.57
C ILE A 107 -10.70 -2.90 21.19
N LEU A 108 -11.78 -3.30 20.51
CA LEU A 108 -12.69 -4.33 21.01
C LEU A 108 -11.96 -5.66 21.23
N GLN A 109 -11.03 -6.03 20.35
CA GLN A 109 -10.20 -7.22 20.52
C GLN A 109 -9.27 -7.10 21.73
N LEU A 110 -8.61 -5.96 21.93
CA LEU A 110 -7.75 -5.72 23.09
C LEU A 110 -8.54 -5.80 24.40
N SER A 111 -9.73 -5.19 24.46
CA SER A 111 -10.61 -5.30 25.62
C SER A 111 -11.07 -6.73 25.88
N ALA A 112 -11.42 -7.49 24.82
CA ALA A 112 -11.79 -8.90 24.96
C ALA A 112 -10.64 -9.79 25.45
N LEU A 113 -9.39 -9.38 25.20
CA LEU A 113 -8.18 -10.04 25.71
C LEU A 113 -7.81 -9.60 27.14
N GLY A 114 -8.58 -8.71 27.77
CA GLY A 114 -8.34 -8.21 29.13
C GLY A 114 -7.32 -7.07 29.21
N VAL A 115 -7.10 -6.35 28.12
CA VAL A 115 -6.27 -5.12 28.13
C VAL A 115 -7.16 -3.93 28.50
N ASP A 116 -7.03 -3.47 29.74
CA ASP A 116 -7.80 -2.33 30.26
C ASP A 116 -7.18 -0.98 29.87
N ASP A 117 -5.84 -0.86 29.90
CA ASP A 117 -5.12 0.36 29.52
C ASP A 117 -4.64 0.29 28.06
N ILE A 118 -5.53 0.68 27.14
CA ILE A 118 -5.22 0.74 25.71
C ILE A 118 -4.21 1.85 25.40
N LEU A 119 -4.20 2.95 26.15
CA LEU A 119 -3.28 4.07 25.90
C LEU A 119 -1.85 3.75 26.35
N GLY A 120 -1.73 2.98 27.42
CA GLY A 120 -0.47 2.44 27.94
C GLY A 120 0.01 1.19 27.21
N PHE A 121 -0.80 0.60 26.33
CA PHE A 121 -0.41 -0.58 25.55
C PHE A 121 0.82 -0.28 24.67
N ASP A 122 1.74 -1.24 24.62
CA ASP A 122 3.02 -1.12 23.92
C ASP A 122 2.89 -1.41 22.42
N PHE A 123 2.24 -0.49 21.70
CA PHE A 123 2.20 -0.55 20.24
C PHE A 123 3.56 -0.23 19.62
N MET A 124 3.96 -0.96 18.57
CA MET A 124 5.18 -0.63 17.78
C MET A 124 5.18 0.82 17.29
N GLU A 125 4.02 1.30 16.82
CA GLU A 125 3.77 2.72 16.63
C GLU A 125 2.43 3.06 17.26
N LYS A 126 2.43 4.10 18.12
CA LYS A 126 1.21 4.48 18.83
C LYS A 126 0.20 5.14 17.86
N PRO A 127 -1.09 4.78 17.97
CA PRO A 127 -2.16 5.48 17.25
C PRO A 127 -2.30 6.92 17.76
N ASP A 128 -3.02 7.74 17.00
CA ASP A 128 -3.47 9.02 17.50
C ASP A 128 -4.42 8.81 18.69
N ARG A 129 -4.20 9.55 19.79
CA ARG A 129 -5.08 9.49 20.97
C ARG A 129 -6.51 9.84 20.60
N TYR A 130 -6.70 10.79 19.68
CA TYR A 130 -8.02 11.18 19.21
C TYR A 130 -8.76 10.02 18.53
N ALA A 131 -8.03 9.20 17.77
CA ALA A 131 -8.57 7.99 17.14
C ALA A 131 -8.89 6.86 18.12
N ILE A 132 -8.47 6.94 19.39
CA ILE A 132 -8.86 6.01 20.46
C ILE A 132 -10.10 6.51 21.20
N PHE A 133 -10.16 7.82 21.52
CA PHE A 133 -11.24 8.38 22.35
C PHE A 133 -12.56 8.58 21.61
N PHE A 134 -12.53 8.80 20.29
CA PHE A 134 -13.70 9.12 19.48
C PHE A 134 -14.10 7.99 18.51
N LEU A 135 -14.01 6.74 18.98
CA LEU A 135 -14.57 5.57 18.28
C LEU A 135 -16.02 5.29 18.69
#